data_AF-Q57X18-F1
#
_entry.id   AF-Q57X18-F1
#
_cell.length_a   1.000
_cell.length_b   1.000
_cell.length_c   1.000
_cell.angle_alpha   90.00
_cell.angle_beta   90.00
_cell.angle_gamma   90.00
#
_symmetry.space_group_name_H-M   'P 1'
#
loop_
_entity.id
_entity.type
_entity.pdbx_description
1 polymer ?
#
loop_
_entity_poly.entity_id
_entity_poly.type
_entity_poly.pdbx_seq_one_letter_code
_entity_poly.pdbx_strand_id
1 'polypeptide(L)'
;MRRFPPAVGVSLRQLRLVASPAVVRNVPPVKSFAPFGAAATNEDVARAFNVPPALLENSCRPAECLFAKMDLARSRFAPLIATIGSEDVTKIAAEVRVAKMGKSVSTSAVAPPSRTIPPVAGAKEKFKTNVWKSVRELVTFYEEVMLPVRVKNEEFKFHELNNFHIKDDLKRGLSAFKQDYLDNQKVKLVEVQKQMEACQKFIRDIGASSFDTNIFNDIANILRICGERNPYALRLSLQVLEDMSLVGVPFDDITTKILNAAVFNDGPLDDSALLFTLLEYPERGEVSVATKPVEKIADETLEVISRRHRTPLDNGKLLRQSDTHPCLQRSPE
;
A
#
# COMPACT_ATOMS: atom_id res chain seq x y z
N MET A 1 -46.86 -24.99 -15.68
CA MET A 1 -45.60 -24.31 -16.03
C MET A 1 -45.51 -22.98 -15.30
N ARG A 2 -44.58 -22.83 -14.35
CA ARG A 2 -43.95 -21.54 -14.06
C ARG A 2 -42.47 -21.82 -13.95
N ARG A 3 -41.79 -21.75 -15.09
CA ARG A 3 -40.33 -21.66 -15.15
C ARG A 3 -40.01 -20.28 -14.59
N PHE A 4 -39.38 -20.22 -13.42
CA PHE A 4 -38.74 -18.99 -12.98
C PHE A 4 -37.70 -18.62 -14.05
N PRO A 5 -37.67 -17.38 -14.54
CA PRO A 5 -36.64 -16.96 -15.47
C PRO A 5 -35.28 -17.18 -14.78
N PRO A 6 -34.28 -17.71 -15.49
CA PRO A 6 -32.93 -17.74 -14.93
C PRO A 6 -32.59 -16.30 -14.60
N ALA A 7 -32.27 -16.03 -13.32
CA ALA A 7 -31.68 -14.78 -12.93
C ALA A 7 -30.46 -14.60 -13.83
N VAL A 8 -30.62 -13.75 -14.83
CA VAL A 8 -29.56 -13.33 -15.73
C VAL A 8 -28.45 -12.90 -14.80
N GLY A 9 -27.32 -13.59 -14.90
CA GLY A 9 -26.10 -13.31 -14.17
C GLY A 9 -25.57 -11.94 -14.56
N VAL A 10 -26.29 -10.89 -14.17
CA VAL A 10 -25.70 -9.60 -13.88
C VAL A 10 -24.76 -9.95 -12.75
N SER A 11 -23.49 -10.13 -13.12
CA SER A 11 -22.40 -10.17 -12.17
C SER A 11 -22.73 -9.11 -11.13
N LEU A 12 -23.07 -9.54 -9.92
CA LEU A 12 -22.90 -8.75 -8.73
C LEU A 12 -21.38 -8.53 -8.67
N ARG A 13 -20.86 -7.64 -9.52
CA ARG A 13 -19.70 -6.82 -9.18
C ARG A 13 -20.14 -6.28 -7.83
N GLN A 14 -19.61 -6.87 -6.77
CA GLN A 14 -19.84 -6.42 -5.41
C GLN A 14 -19.68 -4.90 -5.50
N LEU A 15 -20.79 -4.18 -5.34
CA LEU A 15 -20.75 -2.74 -5.31
C LEU A 15 -19.96 -2.44 -4.05
N ARG A 16 -18.65 -2.22 -4.19
CA ARG A 16 -17.78 -1.75 -3.14
C ARG A 16 -18.19 -0.31 -2.88
N LEU A 17 -19.25 -0.12 -2.12
CA LEU A 17 -19.70 1.21 -1.72
C LEU A 17 -19.47 1.31 -0.22
N VAL A 18 -18.31 1.86 0.14
CA VAL A 18 -17.93 2.11 1.52
C VAL A 18 -17.89 3.62 1.68
N ALA A 19 -18.98 4.15 2.23
CA ALA A 19 -19.21 5.56 2.39
C ALA A 19 -19.81 5.82 3.78
N SER A 20 -19.48 6.97 4.36
CA SER A 20 -20.06 7.42 5.60
C SER A 20 -21.49 7.90 5.32
N PRO A 21 -22.53 7.32 5.94
CA PRO A 21 -23.89 7.78 5.74
C PRO A 21 -24.06 9.27 6.09
N ALA A 22 -23.31 9.75 7.09
CA ALA A 22 -23.31 11.15 7.52
C ALA A 22 -22.77 12.07 6.41
N VAL A 23 -21.61 11.72 5.83
CA VAL A 23 -21.02 12.50 4.73
C VAL A 23 -21.94 12.51 3.51
N VAL A 24 -22.42 11.34 3.08
CA VAL A 24 -23.26 11.21 1.88
C VAL A 24 -24.58 11.97 2.01
N ARG A 25 -25.17 12.03 3.21
CA ARG A 25 -26.47 12.67 3.45
C ARG A 25 -26.36 14.17 3.71
N ASN A 26 -25.34 14.60 4.47
CA ASN A 26 -25.30 15.94 5.04
C ASN A 26 -24.29 16.87 4.35
N VAL A 27 -23.31 16.33 3.61
CA VAL A 27 -22.24 17.14 2.99
C VAL A 27 -22.46 17.22 1.48
N PRO A 28 -22.95 18.37 0.95
CA PRO A 28 -23.15 18.53 -0.48
C PRO A 28 -21.81 18.46 -1.22
N PRO A 29 -21.79 17.90 -2.45
CA PRO A 29 -20.58 17.89 -3.26
C PRO A 29 -20.14 19.31 -3.59
N VAL A 30 -18.84 19.57 -3.43
CA VAL A 30 -18.25 20.86 -3.80
C VAL A 30 -18.33 21.00 -5.32
N LYS A 31 -18.66 22.20 -5.80
CA LYS A 31 -18.80 22.51 -7.24
C LYS A 31 -17.48 22.96 -7.88
N SER A 32 -16.53 23.41 -7.08
CA SER A 32 -15.24 23.95 -7.50
C SER A 32 -14.08 23.05 -7.07
N PHE A 33 -12.92 23.32 -7.64
CA PHE A 33 -11.67 22.66 -7.28
C PHE A 33 -11.33 22.83 -5.79
N ALA A 34 -10.81 21.76 -5.19
CA ALA A 34 -10.24 21.76 -3.86
C ALA A 34 -8.74 21.42 -3.95
N PRO A 35 -7.87 22.15 -3.22
CA PRO A 35 -6.44 21.89 -3.24
C PRO A 35 -6.12 20.52 -2.64
N PHE A 36 -5.10 19.85 -3.20
CA PHE A 36 -4.57 18.62 -2.64
C PHE A 36 -3.69 18.91 -1.43
N GLY A 37 -3.58 17.95 -0.53
CA GLY A 37 -2.72 18.03 0.66
C GLY A 37 -3.33 18.80 1.84
N ALA A 38 -4.54 19.32 1.69
CA ALA A 38 -5.30 19.91 2.80
C ALA A 38 -6.02 18.80 3.57
N ALA A 39 -5.66 18.55 4.82
CA ALA A 39 -6.37 17.57 5.64
C ALA A 39 -7.79 18.04 5.96
N ALA A 40 -8.74 17.11 6.04
CA ALA A 40 -10.09 17.43 6.53
C ALA A 40 -10.04 17.79 8.02
N THR A 41 -10.70 18.89 8.39
CA THR A 41 -10.68 19.41 9.76
C THR A 41 -11.72 18.72 10.64
N ASN A 42 -11.59 18.83 11.97
CA ASN A 42 -12.61 18.32 12.89
C ASN A 42 -13.95 19.07 12.72
N GLU A 43 -13.89 20.34 12.32
CA GLU A 43 -15.06 21.16 12.01
C GLU A 43 -15.83 20.63 10.81
N ASP A 44 -15.13 20.14 9.78
CA ASP A 44 -15.77 19.52 8.61
C ASP A 44 -16.46 18.21 8.98
N VAL A 45 -15.86 17.42 9.88
CA VAL A 45 -16.44 16.18 10.40
C VAL A 45 -17.67 16.48 11.25
N ALA A 46 -17.58 17.45 12.15
CA ALA A 46 -18.69 17.89 12.99
C ALA A 46 -19.89 18.35 12.14
N ARG A 47 -19.61 19.10 11.05
CA ARG A 47 -20.62 19.49 10.07
C ARG A 47 -21.25 18.27 9.38
N ALA A 48 -20.45 17.27 9.01
CA ALA A 48 -20.98 16.04 8.42
C ALA A 48 -21.92 15.28 9.36
N PHE A 49 -21.65 15.27 10.67
CA PHE A 49 -22.52 14.65 11.66
C PHE A 49 -23.68 15.54 12.16
N ASN A 50 -23.76 16.80 11.73
CA ASN A 50 -24.69 17.81 12.28
C ASN A 50 -24.55 18.00 13.81
N VAL A 51 -23.33 17.93 14.32
CA VAL A 51 -23.01 18.09 15.76
C VAL A 51 -22.12 19.33 15.95
N PRO A 52 -22.28 20.11 17.03
CA PRO A 52 -21.32 21.17 17.37
C PRO A 52 -19.89 20.61 17.52
N PRO A 53 -18.85 21.27 17.01
CA PRO A 53 -17.46 20.76 17.07
C PRO A 53 -17.01 20.35 18.48
N ALA A 54 -17.42 21.11 19.50
CA ALA A 54 -17.10 20.85 20.90
C ALA A 54 -17.70 19.54 21.45
N LEU A 55 -18.71 18.97 20.78
CA LEU A 55 -19.39 17.74 21.18
C LEU A 55 -19.01 16.55 20.30
N LEU A 56 -18.16 16.73 19.29
CA LEU A 56 -17.85 15.68 18.32
C LEU A 56 -17.27 14.42 19.01
N GLU A 57 -16.29 14.62 19.88
CA GLU A 57 -15.61 13.52 20.60
C GLU A 57 -16.53 12.79 21.58
N ASN A 58 -17.57 13.47 22.11
CA ASN A 58 -18.55 12.88 23.02
C ASN A 58 -19.72 12.21 22.28
N SER A 59 -20.00 12.63 21.04
CA SER A 59 -21.18 12.22 20.28
C SER A 59 -20.90 11.09 19.28
N CYS A 60 -19.66 10.96 18.83
CA CYS A 60 -19.27 10.04 17.77
C CYS A 60 -18.09 9.18 18.21
N ARG A 61 -18.02 7.93 17.74
CA ARG A 61 -16.86 7.07 18.04
C ARG A 61 -15.62 7.58 17.29
N PRO A 62 -14.41 7.49 17.86
CA PRO A 62 -13.19 7.92 17.17
C PRO A 62 -12.99 7.28 15.79
N ALA A 63 -13.33 5.99 15.65
CA ALA A 63 -13.26 5.28 14.37
C ALA A 63 -14.25 5.84 13.33
N GLU A 64 -15.46 6.23 13.73
CA GLU A 64 -16.44 6.87 12.87
C GLU A 64 -15.97 8.27 12.45
N CYS A 65 -15.37 9.03 13.37
CA CYS A 65 -14.78 10.34 13.06
C CYS A 65 -13.64 10.21 12.04
N LEU A 66 -12.72 9.26 12.23
CA LEU A 66 -11.62 9.00 11.29
C LEU A 66 -12.12 8.55 9.92
N PHE A 67 -13.10 7.64 9.90
CA PHE A 67 -13.70 7.18 8.65
C PHE A 67 -14.45 8.32 7.94
N ALA A 68 -15.12 9.21 8.67
CA ALA A 68 -15.74 10.40 8.10
C ALA A 68 -14.69 11.38 7.55
N LYS A 69 -13.55 11.60 8.22
CA LYS A 69 -12.43 12.40 7.70
C LYS A 69 -11.95 11.87 6.35
N MET A 70 -11.79 10.55 6.25
CA MET A 70 -11.45 9.89 5.00
C MET A 70 -12.56 10.12 3.96
N ASP A 71 -13.82 9.81 4.27
CA ASP A 71 -14.90 9.84 3.26
C ASP A 71 -15.33 11.26 2.83
N LEU A 72 -14.99 12.31 3.59
CA LEU A 72 -15.17 13.71 3.17
C LEU A 72 -14.49 14.04 1.82
N ALA A 73 -13.45 13.29 1.45
CA ALA A 73 -12.83 13.37 0.13
C ALA A 73 -13.85 13.18 -1.02
N ARG A 74 -14.91 12.38 -0.81
CA ARG A 74 -15.99 12.16 -1.77
C ARG A 74 -16.69 13.45 -2.16
N SER A 75 -17.07 14.26 -1.18
CA SER A 75 -17.73 15.54 -1.42
C SER A 75 -16.73 16.59 -1.89
N ARG A 76 -15.50 16.58 -1.34
CA ARG A 76 -14.46 17.56 -1.68
C ARG A 76 -13.95 17.45 -3.12
N PHE A 77 -13.75 16.22 -3.61
CA PHE A 77 -13.21 15.94 -4.94
C PHE A 77 -14.27 15.45 -5.92
N ALA A 78 -15.56 15.63 -5.61
CA ALA A 78 -16.69 15.17 -6.43
C ALA A 78 -16.58 15.54 -7.92
N PRO A 79 -16.19 16.78 -8.31
CA PRO A 79 -16.05 17.13 -9.72
C PRO A 79 -14.98 16.31 -10.44
N LEU A 80 -13.86 16.04 -9.77
CA LEU A 80 -12.77 15.24 -10.31
C LEU A 80 -13.16 13.77 -10.39
N ILE A 81 -13.70 13.21 -9.30
CA ILE A 81 -14.17 11.81 -9.23
C ILE A 81 -15.20 11.54 -10.34
N ALA A 82 -16.07 12.50 -10.65
CA ALA A 82 -17.08 12.35 -11.70
C ALA A 82 -16.52 12.20 -13.12
N THR A 83 -15.24 12.54 -13.34
CA THR A 83 -14.61 12.44 -14.67
C THR A 83 -14.15 11.03 -15.03
N ILE A 84 -14.10 10.10 -14.07
CA ILE A 84 -13.67 8.73 -14.35
C ILE A 84 -14.72 7.99 -15.19
N GLY A 85 -14.32 7.56 -16.38
CA GLY A 85 -15.12 6.70 -17.25
C GLY A 85 -14.87 5.22 -16.99
N SER A 86 -15.18 4.39 -17.99
CA SER A 86 -14.83 2.95 -18.01
C SER A 86 -13.40 2.69 -18.51
N GLU A 87 -12.58 3.73 -18.66
CA GLU A 87 -11.21 3.60 -19.17
C GLU A 87 -10.31 2.82 -18.22
N ASP A 88 -9.33 2.11 -18.78
CA ASP A 88 -8.33 1.38 -18.01
C ASP A 88 -7.18 2.32 -17.64
N VAL A 89 -7.33 2.98 -16.50
CA VAL A 89 -6.33 3.92 -15.96
C VAL A 89 -5.00 3.25 -15.59
N THR A 90 -4.93 1.92 -15.48
CA THR A 90 -3.67 1.23 -15.18
C THR A 90 -2.68 1.27 -16.36
N LYS A 91 -3.17 1.55 -17.57
CA LYS A 91 -2.33 1.70 -18.77
C LYS A 91 -1.56 3.02 -18.81
N ILE A 92 -1.97 4.02 -18.03
CA ILE A 92 -1.35 5.35 -18.03
C ILE A 92 0.14 5.26 -17.66
N ALA A 93 0.52 4.36 -16.74
CA ALA A 93 1.91 4.10 -16.38
C ALA A 93 2.77 3.73 -17.60
N ALA A 94 2.25 2.84 -18.45
CA ALA A 94 2.92 2.41 -19.67
C ALA A 94 2.93 3.53 -20.74
N GLU A 95 1.83 4.29 -20.87
CA GLU A 95 1.75 5.45 -21.77
C GLU A 95 2.81 6.50 -21.41
N VAL A 96 2.92 6.85 -20.13
CA VAL A 96 3.93 7.80 -19.61
C VAL A 96 5.34 7.26 -19.82
N ARG A 97 5.59 5.97 -19.53
CA ARG A 97 6.89 5.35 -19.76
C ARG A 97 7.30 5.41 -21.24
N VAL A 98 6.40 5.06 -22.16
CA VAL A 98 6.66 5.13 -23.60
C VAL A 98 6.88 6.58 -24.05
N ALA A 99 6.09 7.53 -23.53
CA ALA A 99 6.22 8.95 -23.89
C ALA A 99 7.55 9.57 -23.42
N LYS A 100 8.03 9.20 -22.23
CA LYS A 100 9.27 9.76 -21.65
C LYS A 100 10.54 8.99 -22.03
N MET A 101 10.45 7.69 -22.28
CA MET A 101 11.61 6.83 -22.55
C MET A 101 11.69 6.30 -23.99
N GLY A 102 10.66 6.52 -24.81
CA GLY A 102 10.54 5.97 -26.16
C GLY A 102 10.11 4.50 -26.18
N LYS A 103 9.81 3.98 -27.38
CA LYS A 103 9.37 2.57 -27.58
C LYS A 103 10.47 1.52 -27.36
N SER A 104 11.75 1.91 -27.36
CA SER A 104 12.88 0.96 -27.36
C SER A 104 13.39 0.55 -25.98
N VAL A 105 12.56 0.65 -24.93
CA VAL A 105 12.95 0.17 -23.60
C VAL A 105 12.82 -1.36 -23.58
N SER A 106 13.88 -2.05 -23.97
CA SER A 106 13.99 -3.49 -23.76
C SER A 106 14.11 -3.76 -22.26
N THR A 107 13.28 -4.65 -21.74
CA THR A 107 13.33 -5.19 -20.36
C THR A 107 14.47 -6.21 -20.20
N SER A 108 15.57 -6.03 -20.93
CA SER A 108 16.68 -6.97 -20.94
C SER A 108 17.35 -7.00 -19.57
N ALA A 109 17.20 -8.11 -18.84
CA ALA A 109 17.75 -8.34 -17.50
C ALA A 109 19.30 -8.33 -17.41
N VAL A 110 19.99 -8.09 -18.54
CA VAL A 110 21.45 -8.27 -18.66
C VAL A 110 22.22 -7.02 -18.22
N ALA A 111 21.60 -5.84 -18.22
CA ALA A 111 22.25 -4.60 -17.81
C ALA A 111 21.29 -3.74 -16.98
N PRO A 112 21.81 -2.96 -16.01
CA PRO A 112 20.99 -1.99 -15.31
C PRO A 112 20.37 -1.03 -16.35
N PRO A 113 19.12 -0.58 -16.17
CA PRO A 113 18.58 0.49 -16.99
C PRO A 113 19.39 1.76 -16.72
N SER A 114 20.49 1.97 -17.47
CA SER A 114 21.43 3.08 -17.28
C SER A 114 20.85 4.45 -17.68
N ARG A 115 19.53 4.55 -17.88
CA ARG A 115 18.87 5.80 -18.23
C ARG A 115 18.39 6.51 -16.98
N THR A 116 19.07 7.59 -16.63
CA THR A 116 18.62 8.54 -15.62
C THR A 116 17.50 9.41 -16.20
N ILE A 117 16.33 9.35 -15.56
CA ILE A 117 15.22 10.28 -15.84
C ILE A 117 15.29 11.37 -14.77
N PRO A 118 15.34 12.66 -15.15
CA PRO A 118 15.36 13.73 -14.17
C PRO A 118 14.05 13.75 -13.36
N PRO A 119 14.10 14.02 -12.04
CA PRO A 119 12.90 14.27 -11.24
C PRO A 119 12.06 15.42 -11.79
N VAL A 120 10.74 15.35 -11.60
CA VAL A 120 9.83 16.45 -11.96
C VAL A 120 9.98 17.58 -10.93
N ALA A 121 10.59 18.69 -11.32
CA ALA A 121 10.78 19.85 -10.45
C ALA A 121 9.43 20.45 -10.01
N GLY A 122 9.32 20.82 -8.73
CA GLY A 122 8.13 21.48 -8.19
C GLY A 122 6.87 20.60 -8.15
N ALA A 123 7.01 19.27 -8.19
CA ALA A 123 5.88 18.34 -8.23
C ALA A 123 4.90 18.55 -7.07
N LYS A 124 5.41 18.74 -5.85
CA LYS A 124 4.60 18.98 -4.64
C LYS A 124 3.71 20.21 -4.78
N GLU A 125 4.29 21.34 -5.20
CA GLU A 125 3.54 22.59 -5.41
C GLU A 125 2.53 22.47 -6.53
N LYS A 126 2.85 21.72 -7.60
CA LYS A 126 1.92 21.45 -8.69
C LYS A 126 0.74 20.61 -8.23
N PHE A 127 0.92 19.60 -7.37
CA PHE A 127 -0.22 18.89 -6.78
C PHE A 127 -1.15 19.82 -5.99
N LYS A 128 -0.58 20.72 -5.18
CA LYS A 128 -1.35 21.62 -4.31
C LYS A 128 -2.10 22.71 -5.07
N THR A 129 -1.50 23.28 -6.11
CA THR A 129 -2.01 24.49 -6.78
C THR A 129 -2.71 24.24 -8.11
N ASN A 130 -2.40 23.13 -8.80
CA ASN A 130 -2.95 22.89 -10.13
C ASN A 130 -4.43 22.46 -10.07
N VAL A 131 -5.25 23.02 -10.96
CA VAL A 131 -6.65 22.61 -11.13
C VAL A 131 -6.72 21.41 -12.07
N TRP A 132 -6.77 20.20 -11.51
CA TRP A 132 -6.90 18.96 -12.28
C TRP A 132 -8.27 18.87 -12.97
N LYS A 133 -8.29 18.74 -14.30
CA LYS A 133 -9.54 18.69 -15.08
C LYS A 133 -10.15 17.30 -15.12
N SER A 134 -9.32 16.25 -14.98
CA SER A 134 -9.77 14.86 -14.99
C SER A 134 -8.88 13.95 -14.14
N VAL A 135 -9.41 12.80 -13.72
CA VAL A 135 -8.65 11.75 -13.03
C VAL A 135 -7.49 11.28 -13.91
N ARG A 136 -7.69 11.18 -15.23
CA ARG A 136 -6.62 10.84 -16.17
C ARG A 136 -5.48 11.84 -16.14
N GLU A 137 -5.77 13.13 -16.13
CA GLU A 137 -4.73 14.17 -16.05
C GLU A 137 -3.94 14.07 -14.74
N LEU A 138 -4.64 13.90 -13.61
CA LEU A 138 -4.02 13.70 -12.30
C LEU A 138 -3.11 12.47 -12.29
N VAL A 139 -3.63 11.31 -12.73
CA VAL A 139 -2.87 10.05 -12.76
C VAL A 139 -1.70 10.16 -13.72
N THR A 140 -1.86 10.79 -14.88
CA THR A 140 -0.75 11.00 -15.82
C THR A 140 0.39 11.77 -15.16
N PHE A 141 0.08 12.86 -14.45
CA PHE A 141 1.10 13.63 -13.74
C PHE A 141 1.71 12.84 -12.57
N TYR A 142 0.90 12.12 -11.80
CA TYR A 142 1.39 11.22 -10.74
C TYR A 142 2.41 10.20 -11.29
N GLU A 143 2.08 9.58 -12.41
CA GLU A 143 2.93 8.60 -13.09
C GLU A 143 4.20 9.24 -13.66
N GLU A 144 4.15 10.50 -14.13
CA GLU A 144 5.35 11.25 -14.52
C GLU A 144 6.31 11.49 -13.35
N VAL A 145 5.76 11.79 -12.16
CA VAL A 145 6.55 12.00 -10.94
C VAL A 145 7.13 10.69 -10.41
N MET A 146 6.37 9.59 -10.49
CA MET A 146 6.80 8.27 -10.02
C MET A 146 7.73 7.53 -10.99
N LEU A 147 7.74 7.87 -12.28
CA LEU A 147 8.55 7.17 -13.28
C LEU A 147 10.06 7.12 -12.93
N PRO A 148 10.74 8.23 -12.54
CA PRO A 148 12.14 8.18 -12.10
C PRO A 148 12.36 7.25 -10.90
N VAL A 149 11.42 7.23 -9.95
CA VAL A 149 11.45 6.33 -8.78
C VAL A 149 11.41 4.87 -9.24
N ARG A 150 10.50 4.53 -10.16
CA ARG A 150 10.34 3.14 -10.62
C ARG A 150 11.55 2.65 -11.42
N VAL A 151 12.11 3.48 -12.29
CA VAL A 151 13.34 3.15 -13.01
C VAL A 151 14.50 2.95 -12.02
N LYS A 152 14.61 3.80 -11.00
CA LYS A 152 15.63 3.63 -9.96
C LYS A 152 15.38 2.40 -9.08
N ASN A 153 14.12 2.03 -8.85
CA ASN A 153 13.78 0.80 -8.12
C ASN A 153 14.11 -0.46 -8.93
N GLU A 154 13.92 -0.45 -10.25
CA GLU A 154 14.40 -1.52 -11.14
C GLU A 154 15.92 -1.68 -11.05
N GLU A 155 16.67 -0.57 -11.05
CA GLU A 155 18.12 -0.56 -10.83
C GLU A 155 18.49 -1.10 -9.43
N PHE A 156 17.78 -0.69 -8.38
CA PHE A 156 17.96 -1.23 -7.03
C PHE A 156 17.75 -2.75 -7.00
N LYS A 157 16.70 -3.27 -7.65
CA LYS A 157 16.40 -4.70 -7.69
C LYS A 157 17.47 -5.50 -8.44
N PHE A 158 18.05 -4.93 -9.50
CA PHE A 158 19.20 -5.51 -10.19
C PHE A 158 20.41 -5.62 -9.24
N HIS A 159 20.72 -4.56 -8.50
CA HIS A 159 21.81 -4.56 -7.52
C HIS A 159 21.54 -5.49 -6.33
N GLU A 160 20.29 -5.59 -5.88
CA GLU A 160 19.86 -6.51 -4.82
C GLU A 160 20.09 -7.98 -5.23
N LEU A 161 19.78 -8.34 -6.48
CA LEU A 161 20.04 -9.67 -7.02
C LEU A 161 21.55 -9.95 -7.11
N ASN A 162 22.36 -8.99 -7.57
CA ASN A 162 23.81 -9.12 -7.58
C ASN A 162 24.38 -9.30 -6.16
N ASN A 163 23.87 -8.54 -5.19
CA ASN A 163 24.24 -8.67 -3.78
C ASN A 163 23.96 -10.09 -3.26
N PHE A 164 22.80 -10.66 -3.60
CA PHE A 164 22.45 -12.04 -3.26
C PHE A 164 23.44 -13.05 -3.85
N HIS A 165 23.76 -12.96 -5.14
CA HIS A 165 24.71 -13.87 -5.79
C HIS A 165 26.12 -13.78 -5.17
N ILE A 166 26.60 -12.56 -4.94
CA ILE A 166 27.91 -12.35 -4.30
C ILE A 166 27.93 -12.94 -2.89
N LYS A 167 26.85 -12.77 -2.11
CA LYS A 167 26.73 -13.36 -0.77
C LYS A 167 26.71 -14.90 -0.80
N ASP A 168 26.04 -15.50 -1.78
CA ASP A 168 26.03 -16.96 -1.94
C ASP A 168 27.44 -17.49 -2.27
N ASP A 169 28.16 -16.84 -3.18
CA ASP A 169 29.54 -17.20 -3.52
C ASP A 169 30.47 -17.10 -2.30
N LEU A 170 30.35 -16.02 -1.53
CA LEU A 170 31.12 -15.82 -0.30
C LEU A 170 30.77 -16.85 0.79
N LYS A 171 29.51 -17.29 0.87
CA LYS A 171 29.07 -18.34 1.81
C LYS A 171 29.64 -19.71 1.44
N ARG A 172 29.73 -20.03 0.15
CA ARG A 172 30.39 -21.25 -0.34
C ARG A 172 31.90 -21.21 -0.09
N GLY A 173 32.52 -20.04 -0.18
CA GLY A 173 33.90 -19.82 0.26
C GLY A 173 34.94 -20.70 -0.45
N LEU A 174 36.00 -21.07 0.28
CA LEU A 174 37.17 -21.76 -0.27
C LEU A 174 36.89 -23.20 -0.73
N SER A 175 35.76 -23.80 -0.33
CA SER A 175 35.40 -25.13 -0.82
C SER A 175 34.96 -25.13 -2.29
N ALA A 176 34.56 -23.97 -2.83
CA ALA A 176 34.12 -23.84 -4.21
C ALA A 176 35.01 -22.90 -5.04
N PHE A 177 35.69 -21.93 -4.42
CA PHE A 177 36.42 -20.87 -5.12
C PHE A 177 37.82 -20.62 -4.57
N LYS A 178 38.68 -20.02 -5.40
CA LYS A 178 40.02 -19.58 -4.99
C LYS A 178 39.97 -18.29 -4.16
N GLN A 179 40.97 -18.07 -3.32
CA GLN A 179 41.09 -16.90 -2.45
C GLN A 179 40.96 -15.57 -3.23
N ASP A 180 41.70 -15.42 -4.33
CA ASP A 180 41.68 -14.19 -5.15
C ASP A 180 40.27 -13.86 -5.68
N TYR A 181 39.47 -14.88 -6.01
CA TYR A 181 38.10 -14.70 -6.45
C TYR A 181 37.22 -14.19 -5.29
N LEU A 182 37.34 -14.79 -4.10
CA LEU A 182 36.58 -14.37 -2.92
C LEU A 182 36.94 -12.95 -2.50
N ASP A 183 38.21 -12.56 -2.59
CA ASP A 183 38.63 -11.20 -2.25
C ASP A 183 38.10 -10.18 -3.28
N ASN A 184 38.09 -10.52 -4.57
CA ASN A 184 37.40 -9.72 -5.59
C ASN A 184 35.89 -9.61 -5.32
N GLN A 185 35.24 -10.69 -4.87
CA GLN A 185 33.82 -10.68 -4.52
C GLN A 185 33.52 -9.79 -3.31
N LYS A 186 34.39 -9.74 -2.30
CA LYS A 186 34.23 -8.80 -1.17
C LYS A 186 34.29 -7.35 -1.63
N VAL A 187 35.21 -7.00 -2.52
CA VAL A 187 35.31 -5.64 -3.08
C VAL A 187 34.04 -5.29 -3.87
N LYS A 188 33.57 -6.22 -4.73
CA LYS A 188 32.31 -6.04 -5.47
C LYS A 188 31.10 -5.92 -4.55
N LEU A 189 31.05 -6.65 -3.44
CA LEU A 189 29.96 -6.57 -2.47
C LEU A 189 29.83 -5.15 -1.91
N VAL A 190 30.95 -4.53 -1.53
CA VAL A 190 30.98 -3.15 -1.02
C VAL A 190 30.51 -2.16 -2.10
N GLU A 191 30.95 -2.35 -3.35
CA GLU A 191 30.51 -1.51 -4.47
C GLU A 191 29.01 -1.62 -4.72
N VAL A 192 28.46 -2.83 -4.79
CA VAL A 192 27.03 -3.09 -5.01
C VAL A 192 26.19 -2.55 -3.85
N GLN A 193 26.63 -2.70 -2.60
CA GLN A 193 25.94 -2.12 -1.45
C GLN A 193 25.88 -0.58 -1.54
N LYS A 194 26.98 0.07 -1.93
CA LYS A 194 27.00 1.52 -2.14
C LYS A 194 26.05 1.96 -3.26
N GLN A 195 25.95 1.17 -4.34
CA GLN A 195 25.00 1.42 -5.43
C GLN A 195 23.55 1.27 -4.96
N MET A 196 23.25 0.25 -4.15
CA MET A 196 21.92 0.06 -3.54
C MET A 196 21.53 1.24 -2.63
N GLU A 197 22.44 1.68 -1.76
CA GLU A 197 22.23 2.85 -0.89
C GLU A 197 21.99 4.12 -1.71
N ALA A 198 22.76 4.34 -2.78
CA ALA A 198 22.56 5.47 -3.67
C ALA A 198 21.17 5.45 -4.34
N CYS A 199 20.69 4.25 -4.73
CA CYS A 199 19.34 4.09 -5.28
C CYS A 199 18.26 4.41 -4.24
N GLN A 200 18.38 3.87 -3.02
CA GLN A 200 17.43 4.13 -1.94
C GLN A 200 17.40 5.62 -1.56
N LYS A 201 18.57 6.26 -1.49
CA LYS A 201 18.67 7.70 -1.21
C LYS A 201 17.96 8.52 -2.28
N PHE A 202 18.21 8.25 -3.55
CA PHE A 202 17.54 8.92 -4.66
C PHE A 202 16.00 8.75 -4.60
N ILE A 203 15.52 7.54 -4.31
CA ILE A 203 14.07 7.25 -4.19
C ILE A 203 13.46 8.07 -3.04
N ARG A 204 14.11 8.08 -1.86
CA ARG A 204 13.65 8.86 -0.70
C ARG A 204 13.68 10.36 -0.94
N ASP A 205 14.72 10.86 -1.62
CA ASP A 205 14.86 12.28 -1.95
C ASP A 205 13.69 12.75 -2.84
N ILE A 206 13.29 11.95 -3.84
CA ILE A 206 12.11 12.24 -4.66
C ILE A 206 10.83 12.19 -3.82
N GLY A 207 10.68 11.19 -2.94
CA GLY A 207 9.55 11.08 -2.03
C GLY A 207 9.36 12.34 -1.20
N ALA A 208 10.42 12.79 -0.54
CA ALA A 208 10.44 13.98 0.30
C ALA A 208 10.19 15.29 -0.49
N SER A 209 10.73 15.40 -1.70
CA SER A 209 10.59 16.62 -2.51
C SER A 209 9.23 16.74 -3.21
N SER A 210 8.58 15.61 -3.52
CA SER A 210 7.44 15.58 -4.43
C SER A 210 6.11 15.35 -3.72
N PHE A 211 6.12 14.72 -2.55
CA PHE A 211 4.92 14.29 -1.86
C PHE A 211 4.92 14.68 -0.37
N ASP A 212 3.74 14.62 0.23
CA ASP A 212 3.52 14.50 1.67
C ASP A 212 2.40 13.48 1.91
N THR A 213 2.22 13.05 3.16
CA THR A 213 1.21 12.05 3.52
C THR A 213 -0.19 12.47 3.08
N ASN A 214 -0.53 13.76 3.16
CA ASN A 214 -1.86 14.26 2.76
C ASN A 214 -2.07 14.20 1.25
N ILE A 215 -1.07 14.56 0.43
CA ILE A 215 -1.18 14.42 -1.04
C ILE A 215 -1.40 12.97 -1.42
N PHE A 216 -0.64 12.05 -0.83
CA PHE A 216 -0.81 10.63 -1.11
C PHE A 216 -2.18 10.10 -0.65
N ASN A 217 -2.61 10.48 0.55
CA ASN A 217 -3.94 10.13 1.07
C ASN A 217 -5.05 10.63 0.14
N ASP A 218 -4.94 11.86 -0.39
CA ASP A 218 -5.89 12.41 -1.34
C ASP A 218 -5.94 11.61 -2.63
N ILE A 219 -4.79 11.32 -3.25
CA ILE A 219 -4.71 10.56 -4.50
C ILE A 219 -5.27 9.13 -4.29
N ALA A 220 -4.80 8.42 -3.27
CA ALA A 220 -5.23 7.06 -2.96
C ALA A 220 -6.74 7.01 -2.70
N ASN A 221 -7.27 7.97 -1.95
CA ASN A 221 -8.69 7.98 -1.59
C ASN A 221 -9.60 8.43 -2.74
N ILE A 222 -9.18 9.38 -3.59
CA ILE A 222 -9.88 9.69 -4.85
C ILE A 222 -9.98 8.43 -5.70
N LEU A 223 -8.87 7.71 -5.90
CA LEU A 223 -8.84 6.49 -6.69
C LEU A 223 -9.65 5.35 -6.07
N ARG A 224 -9.65 5.22 -4.74
CA ARG A 224 -10.52 4.29 -4.00
C ARG A 224 -12.00 4.57 -4.29
N ILE A 225 -12.42 5.84 -4.22
CA ILE A 225 -13.82 6.25 -4.50
C ILE A 225 -14.17 6.09 -5.99
N CYS A 226 -13.26 6.41 -6.90
CA CYS A 226 -13.42 6.07 -8.31
C CYS A 226 -13.54 4.54 -8.52
N GLY A 227 -12.86 3.76 -7.66
CA GLY A 227 -12.88 2.31 -7.57
C GLY A 227 -14.26 1.67 -7.46
N GLU A 228 -15.23 2.39 -6.88
CA GLU A 228 -16.61 1.93 -6.73
C GLU A 228 -17.31 1.72 -8.09
N ARG A 229 -16.88 2.48 -9.12
CA ARG A 229 -17.40 2.40 -10.50
C ARG A 229 -16.40 1.83 -11.48
N ASN A 230 -15.10 2.00 -11.21
CA ASN A 230 -14.02 1.58 -12.08
C ASN A 230 -12.99 0.72 -11.31
N PRO A 231 -12.96 -0.61 -11.51
CA PRO A 231 -12.05 -1.49 -10.78
C PRO A 231 -10.56 -1.23 -11.07
N TYR A 232 -10.22 -0.60 -12.20
CA TYR A 232 -8.85 -0.22 -12.52
C TYR A 232 -8.36 0.93 -11.63
N ALA A 233 -9.25 1.87 -11.27
CA ALA A 233 -8.92 2.93 -10.33
C ALA A 233 -8.66 2.38 -8.92
N LEU A 234 -9.42 1.38 -8.49
CA LEU A 234 -9.18 0.70 -7.22
C LEU A 234 -7.80 0.03 -7.17
N ARG A 235 -7.39 -0.68 -8.24
CA ARG A 235 -6.05 -1.27 -8.30
C ARG A 235 -4.96 -0.20 -8.17
N LEU A 236 -5.15 0.93 -8.84
CA LEU A 236 -4.22 2.04 -8.75
C LEU A 236 -4.19 2.65 -7.35
N SER A 237 -5.31 2.68 -6.61
CA SER A 237 -5.30 3.14 -5.21
C SER A 237 -4.39 2.30 -4.31
N LEU A 238 -4.37 0.98 -4.49
CA LEU A 238 -3.46 0.08 -3.76
C LEU A 238 -2.02 0.32 -4.17
N GLN A 239 -1.76 0.48 -5.47
CA GLN A 239 -0.44 0.82 -5.98
C GLN A 239 0.08 2.15 -5.40
N VAL A 240 -0.78 3.15 -5.24
CA VAL A 240 -0.40 4.44 -4.61
C VAL A 240 0.01 4.24 -3.14
N LEU A 241 -0.68 3.37 -2.40
CA LEU A 241 -0.32 3.05 -1.01
C LEU A 241 0.98 2.25 -0.92
N GLU A 242 1.24 1.34 -1.88
CA GLU A 242 2.54 0.66 -2.01
C GLU A 242 3.65 1.66 -2.37
N ASP A 243 3.37 2.58 -3.30
CA ASP A 243 4.30 3.63 -3.72
C ASP A 243 4.67 4.55 -2.55
N MET A 244 3.75 4.87 -1.62
CA MET A 244 4.06 5.59 -0.37
C MET A 244 5.16 4.90 0.43
N SER A 245 5.06 3.57 0.59
CA SER A 245 6.06 2.77 1.30
C SER A 245 7.40 2.74 0.56
N LEU A 246 7.34 2.61 -0.78
CA LEU A 246 8.53 2.64 -1.64
C LEU A 246 9.31 3.94 -1.50
N VAL A 247 8.63 5.08 -1.50
CA VAL A 247 9.27 6.40 -1.39
C VAL A 247 9.56 6.84 0.06
N GLY A 248 9.14 6.04 1.05
CA GLY A 248 9.38 6.30 2.47
C GLY A 248 8.52 7.42 3.06
N VAL A 249 7.32 7.66 2.52
CA VAL A 249 6.35 8.57 3.14
C VAL A 249 5.61 7.82 4.26
N PRO A 250 5.60 8.34 5.51
CA PRO A 250 5.00 7.65 6.64
C PRO A 250 3.48 7.58 6.53
N PHE A 251 2.92 6.49 7.04
CA PHE A 251 1.48 6.30 7.14
C PHE A 251 0.96 6.97 8.40
N ASP A 252 -0.16 7.68 8.29
CA ASP A 252 -0.92 8.18 9.43
C ASP A 252 -2.19 7.32 9.65
N ASP A 253 -2.97 7.66 10.68
CA ASP A 253 -4.20 6.93 11.01
C ASP A 253 -5.21 6.95 9.85
N ILE A 254 -5.20 8.01 9.03
CA ILE A 254 -6.07 8.15 7.86
C ILE A 254 -5.57 7.22 6.75
N THR A 255 -4.25 7.15 6.50
CA THR A 255 -3.64 6.22 5.54
C THR A 255 -4.00 4.79 5.88
N THR A 256 -3.92 4.40 7.15
CA THR A 256 -4.31 3.05 7.61
C THR A 256 -5.80 2.79 7.37
N LYS A 257 -6.68 3.77 7.61
CA LYS A 257 -8.11 3.64 7.29
C LYS A 257 -8.37 3.53 5.78
N ILE A 258 -7.65 4.28 4.95
CA ILE A 258 -7.71 4.17 3.49
C ILE A 258 -7.27 2.77 3.05
N LEU A 259 -6.18 2.26 3.60
CA LEU A 259 -5.66 0.92 3.30
C LEU A 259 -6.69 -0.16 3.64
N ASN A 260 -7.26 -0.14 4.84
CA ASN A 260 -8.27 -1.11 5.25
C ASN A 260 -9.53 -1.04 4.36
N ALA A 261 -10.00 0.19 4.06
CA ALA A 261 -11.14 0.39 3.17
C ALA A 261 -10.84 -0.07 1.72
N ALA A 262 -9.62 0.11 1.23
CA ALA A 262 -9.23 -0.29 -0.13
C ALA A 262 -9.02 -1.81 -0.25
N VAL A 263 -8.37 -2.43 0.74
CA VAL A 263 -8.04 -3.86 0.74
C VAL A 263 -9.26 -4.69 1.12
N PHE A 264 -9.87 -4.41 2.27
CA PHE A 264 -10.90 -5.24 2.88
C PHE A 264 -12.32 -4.73 2.69
N ASN A 265 -12.49 -3.53 2.12
CA ASN A 265 -13.80 -2.88 2.01
C ASN A 265 -14.40 -2.54 3.39
N ASP A 266 -13.53 -2.28 4.38
CA ASP A 266 -13.92 -1.92 5.75
C ASP A 266 -14.67 -0.59 5.79
N GLY A 267 -15.85 -0.60 6.42
CA GLY A 267 -16.59 0.57 6.85
C GLY A 267 -16.07 1.19 8.15
N PRO A 268 -16.83 2.16 8.72
CA PRO A 268 -16.39 2.91 9.90
C PRO A 268 -16.22 2.06 11.16
N LEU A 269 -16.97 0.96 11.25
CA LEU A 269 -16.99 0.05 12.40
C LEU A 269 -16.36 -1.31 12.08
N ASP A 270 -15.97 -1.53 10.84
CA ASP A 270 -15.32 -2.76 10.42
C ASP A 270 -13.83 -2.67 10.75
N ASP A 271 -13.27 -3.81 11.12
CA ASP A 271 -11.84 -3.98 11.38
C ASP A 271 -11.42 -5.35 10.86
N SER A 272 -11.30 -5.47 9.53
CA SER A 272 -10.92 -6.73 8.92
C SER A 272 -9.47 -7.11 9.19
N ALA A 273 -8.64 -6.18 9.66
CA ALA A 273 -7.34 -6.55 10.20
C ALA A 273 -7.50 -7.53 11.38
N LEU A 274 -8.56 -7.42 12.19
CA LEU A 274 -8.92 -8.41 13.20
C LEU A 274 -9.41 -9.73 12.57
N LEU A 275 -10.10 -9.69 11.42
CA LEU A 275 -10.53 -10.90 10.70
C LEU A 275 -9.37 -11.76 10.20
N PHE A 276 -8.22 -11.18 9.86
CA PHE A 276 -7.02 -11.94 9.49
C PHE A 276 -6.06 -12.20 10.66
N THR A 277 -6.29 -11.52 11.79
CA THR A 277 -5.66 -11.91 13.06
C THR A 277 -6.36 -13.16 13.67
N LEU A 278 -7.54 -13.56 13.16
CA LEU A 278 -8.24 -14.82 13.49
C LEU A 278 -7.53 -16.05 12.86
N LEU A 279 -6.52 -16.55 13.59
CA LEU A 279 -6.20 -17.96 13.86
C LEU A 279 -6.30 -18.99 12.71
N GLU A 280 -5.14 -19.34 12.14
CA GLU A 280 -4.90 -20.73 11.73
C GLU A 280 -4.66 -21.60 12.98
N TYR A 281 -5.52 -22.60 13.20
CA TYR A 281 -5.21 -23.83 13.96
C TYR A 281 -4.96 -24.98 12.97
N PRO A 282 -3.75 -25.13 12.41
CA PRO A 282 -3.53 -26.06 11.30
C PRO A 282 -3.57 -27.54 11.68
N GLU A 283 -3.66 -27.89 12.97
CA GLU A 283 -3.67 -29.30 13.42
C GLU A 283 -5.07 -29.94 13.39
N ARG A 284 -6.18 -29.19 13.25
CA ARG A 284 -7.54 -29.78 13.20
C ARG A 284 -8.38 -29.40 11.99
N GLY A 285 -7.95 -28.45 11.16
CA GLY A 285 -8.76 -28.01 10.02
C GLY A 285 -10.13 -27.44 10.41
N GLU A 286 -10.29 -27.02 11.66
CA GLU A 286 -11.51 -26.41 12.20
C GLU A 286 -11.27 -24.92 12.48
N VAL A 287 -12.11 -24.08 11.87
CA VAL A 287 -12.15 -22.63 12.08
C VAL A 287 -13.22 -22.35 13.12
N SER A 288 -12.86 -21.75 14.26
CA SER A 288 -13.84 -21.31 15.26
C SER A 288 -13.67 -19.82 15.58
N VAL A 289 -14.79 -19.10 15.50
CA VAL A 289 -14.90 -17.70 15.94
C VAL A 289 -14.94 -17.72 17.46
N ALA A 290 -13.84 -17.34 18.11
CA ALA A 290 -13.79 -17.30 19.56
C ALA A 290 -14.66 -16.14 20.08
N THR A 291 -15.66 -16.45 20.91
CA THR A 291 -16.50 -15.48 21.63
C THR A 291 -15.96 -15.17 23.03
N LYS A 292 -14.72 -15.58 23.33
CA LYS A 292 -14.07 -15.43 24.64
C LYS A 292 -13.37 -14.06 24.77
N PRO A 293 -13.07 -13.60 25.99
CA PRO A 293 -12.19 -12.44 26.21
C PRO A 293 -10.83 -12.60 25.52
N VAL A 294 -10.26 -11.49 25.05
CA VAL A 294 -9.05 -11.44 24.21
C VAL A 294 -7.85 -12.10 24.89
N GLU A 295 -7.73 -12.01 26.22
CA GLU A 295 -6.65 -12.63 27.00
C GLU A 295 -6.68 -14.15 26.85
N LYS A 296 -7.87 -14.75 26.84
CA LYS A 296 -8.03 -16.19 26.60
C LYS A 296 -7.72 -16.56 25.14
N ILE A 297 -8.02 -15.70 24.17
CA ILE A 297 -7.69 -15.92 22.76
C ILE A 297 -6.17 -15.91 22.57
N ALA A 298 -5.47 -14.98 23.21
CA ALA A 298 -4.02 -14.88 23.18
C ALA A 298 -3.34 -16.09 23.87
N ASP A 299 -3.81 -16.48 25.06
CA ASP A 299 -3.32 -17.67 25.75
C ASP A 299 -3.51 -18.94 24.91
N GLU A 300 -4.68 -19.11 24.28
CA GLU A 300 -4.96 -20.23 23.37
C GLU A 300 -4.07 -20.22 22.12
N THR A 301 -3.82 -19.04 21.54
CA THR A 301 -2.94 -18.86 20.37
C THR A 301 -1.50 -19.24 20.72
N LEU A 302 -0.99 -18.76 21.86
CA LEU A 302 0.34 -19.07 22.37
C LEU A 302 0.47 -20.55 22.74
N GLU A 303 -0.56 -21.13 23.34
CA GLU A 303 -0.59 -22.56 23.64
C GLU A 303 -0.54 -23.40 22.36
N VAL A 304 -1.20 -22.97 21.28
CA VAL A 304 -1.12 -23.69 20.00
C VAL A 304 0.17 -23.47 19.25
N ILE A 305 0.76 -22.29 19.27
CA ILE A 305 2.13 -22.09 18.77
C ILE A 305 3.09 -22.99 19.58
N SER A 306 2.93 -23.05 20.91
CA SER A 306 3.72 -23.92 21.79
C SER A 306 3.52 -25.41 21.45
N ARG A 307 2.29 -25.91 21.35
CA ARG A 307 1.99 -27.30 20.96
C ARG A 307 2.49 -27.63 19.55
N ARG A 308 2.25 -26.76 18.57
CA ARG A 308 2.60 -26.96 17.14
C ARG A 308 4.11 -27.04 16.93
N HIS A 309 4.86 -26.13 17.53
CA HIS A 309 6.31 -26.14 17.42
C HIS A 309 6.98 -26.99 18.51
N ARG A 310 6.20 -27.74 19.30
CA ARG A 310 6.66 -28.47 20.50
C ARG A 310 7.61 -27.63 21.36
N THR A 311 7.30 -26.33 21.43
CA THR A 311 8.02 -25.35 22.22
C THR A 311 7.72 -25.64 23.67
N PRO A 312 8.68 -26.11 24.49
CA PRO A 312 8.45 -26.06 25.92
C PRO A 312 8.26 -24.59 26.30
N LEU A 313 7.28 -24.27 27.13
CA LEU A 313 7.32 -23.08 27.95
C LEU A 313 8.01 -23.57 29.24
N ASP A 314 9.32 -23.34 29.49
CA ASP A 314 10.07 -23.52 30.79
C ASP A 314 9.50 -22.63 31.91
N ASN A 315 8.29 -23.03 32.28
CA ASN A 315 7.06 -22.21 32.29
C ASN A 315 7.09 -20.90 31.45
N GLY A 316 7.98 -20.81 30.45
CA GLY A 316 8.84 -19.65 30.17
C GLY A 316 10.31 -19.96 29.75
N LYS A 317 10.57 -20.94 28.86
CA LYS A 317 11.76 -21.18 27.98
C LYS A 317 11.45 -22.31 26.98
N LEU A 318 11.15 -22.01 25.72
CA LEU A 318 12.01 -21.72 24.57
C LEU A 318 12.28 -22.95 23.67
N LEU A 319 11.91 -22.74 22.40
CA LEU A 319 12.00 -23.62 21.22
C LEU A 319 13.34 -24.31 21.09
N ARG A 320 13.34 -25.56 20.60
CA ARG A 320 14.55 -26.22 20.11
C ARG A 320 14.63 -26.20 18.59
N GLN A 321 15.87 -26.25 18.14
CA GLN A 321 16.36 -25.78 16.85
C GLN A 321 15.91 -26.60 15.64
N SER A 322 15.41 -27.83 15.84
CA SER A 322 14.86 -28.69 14.79
C SER A 322 13.50 -28.23 14.27
N ASP A 323 12.76 -27.43 15.04
CA ASP A 323 11.31 -27.27 14.90
C ASP A 323 10.91 -26.03 14.09
N THR A 324 11.87 -25.41 13.40
CA THR A 324 11.69 -24.15 12.67
C THR A 324 12.21 -24.25 11.23
N HIS A 325 11.80 -23.31 10.37
CA HIS A 325 12.18 -23.24 8.95
C HIS A 325 13.71 -23.27 8.77
N PRO A 326 14.31 -23.84 7.71
CA PRO A 326 15.76 -23.95 7.55
C PRO A 326 16.57 -22.64 7.58
N CYS A 327 15.95 -21.51 7.26
CA CYS A 327 16.55 -20.19 7.44
C CYS A 327 16.50 -19.66 8.90
N LEU A 328 15.73 -20.35 9.75
CA LEU A 328 15.62 -20.19 11.21
C LEU A 328 16.33 -21.33 11.97
N GLN A 329 16.77 -22.38 11.27
CA GLN A 329 17.62 -23.44 11.80
C GLN A 329 19.06 -22.91 11.88
N ARG A 330 19.63 -22.85 13.08
CA ARG A 330 21.09 -22.64 13.22
C ARG A 330 21.83 -23.92 12.79
N SER A 331 23.04 -23.75 12.27
CA SER A 331 23.88 -24.80 11.68
C SER A 331 24.15 -25.97 12.64
N PRO A 332 24.42 -27.19 12.12
CA PRO A 332 24.33 -28.45 12.86
C PRO A 332 25.60 -28.79 13.67
N GLU A 333 26.13 -27.84 14.43
CA GLU A 333 27.07 -28.11 15.54
C GLU A 333 26.30 -28.33 16.84
#